data_AF-A0A4Y1ZJP8-F1
#
_entry.id   AF-A0A4Y1ZJP8-F1
#
_cell.length_a   1.000
_cell.length_b   1.000
_cell.length_c   1.000
_cell.angle_alpha   90.00
_cell.angle_beta   90.00
_cell.angle_gamma   90.00
#
_symmetry.space_group_name_H-M   'P 1'
#
loop_
_entity.id
_entity.type
_entity.pdbx_description
1 polymer ?
#
loop_
_entity_poly.entity_id
_entity_poly.type
_entity_poly.pdbx_seq_one_letter_code
_entity_poly.pdbx_strand_id
1 'polypeptide(L)'
;MRYRFASTSAPSYLITEARLQPILDQRKHRPLVLVDIGVPRNIDPVTAYMDGVSLFDVDDLDRIVDENRAARRSAAKQIEGFIKQQQQKYSEWLHTLGVVPVISALRRKHWRSIRIR
;
A
#
# COMPACT_ATOMS: atom_id res chain seq x y z
N MET A 1 0.96 -17.54 23.33
CA MET A 1 0.16 -16.68 22.44
C MET A 1 0.13 -17.31 21.04
N ARG A 2 -0.99 -17.29 20.31
CA ARG A 2 -1.05 -17.64 18.88
C ARG A 2 -1.51 -16.39 18.12
N TYR A 3 -0.75 -15.97 17.11
CA TYR A 3 -1.02 -14.79 16.27
C TYR A 3 -1.65 -15.24 14.94
N ARG A 4 -2.62 -14.47 14.43
CA ARG A 4 -3.15 -14.64 13.06
C ARG A 4 -3.09 -13.30 12.33
N PHE A 5 -2.51 -13.34 11.13
CA PHE A 5 -2.36 -12.18 10.25
C PHE A 5 -3.33 -12.34 9.07
N ALA A 6 -4.04 -11.27 8.73
CA ALA A 6 -4.87 -11.20 7.53
C ALA A 6 -4.39 -10.03 6.65
N SER A 7 -4.14 -10.31 5.36
CA SER A 7 -3.80 -9.30 4.35
C SER A 7 -4.25 -9.81 2.98
N THR A 8 -5.37 -9.29 2.49
CA THR A 8 -6.06 -9.71 1.27
C THR A 8 -6.82 -8.51 0.68
N SER A 9 -7.06 -8.49 -0.62
CA SER A 9 -7.82 -7.43 -1.31
C SER A 9 -9.32 -7.75 -1.43
N ALA A 10 -9.91 -8.40 -0.41
CA ALA A 10 -11.32 -8.77 -0.45
C ALA A 10 -12.23 -7.53 -0.34
N PRO A 11 -13.36 -7.49 -1.06
CA PRO A 11 -14.31 -6.37 -1.01
C PRO A 11 -15.16 -6.37 0.27
N SER A 12 -15.11 -7.42 1.08
CA SER A 12 -15.86 -7.60 2.33
C SER A 12 -14.98 -8.19 3.42
N TYR A 13 -15.40 -8.06 4.68
CA TYR A 13 -14.72 -8.69 5.81
C TYR A 13 -14.66 -10.22 5.65
N LEU A 14 -13.45 -10.77 5.74
CA LEU A 14 -13.19 -12.21 5.69
C LEU A 14 -13.30 -12.86 7.06
N ILE A 15 -12.91 -12.12 8.10
CA ILE A 15 -13.01 -12.54 9.49
C ILE A 15 -14.13 -11.72 10.14
N THR A 16 -15.17 -12.42 10.57
CA THR A 16 -16.36 -11.85 11.20
C THR A 16 -16.62 -12.55 12.53
N GLU A 17 -17.46 -11.95 13.37
CA GLU A 17 -17.87 -12.50 14.67
C GLU A 17 -18.44 -13.92 14.52
N ALA A 18 -19.36 -14.12 13.57
CA ALA A 18 -19.98 -15.41 13.31
C ALA A 18 -18.96 -16.52 12.95
N ARG A 19 -17.84 -16.16 12.31
CA ARG A 19 -16.76 -17.10 11.98
C ARG A 19 -15.81 -17.33 13.15
N LEU A 20 -15.65 -16.35 14.03
CA LEU A 20 -14.76 -16.44 15.19
C LEU A 20 -15.40 -17.12 16.40
N GLN A 21 -16.70 -16.94 16.63
CA GLN A 21 -17.40 -17.50 17.79
C GLN A 21 -17.14 -19.00 18.00
N PRO A 22 -17.37 -19.90 17.02
CA PRO A 22 -17.13 -21.32 17.21
C PRO A 22 -15.65 -21.65 17.46
N ILE A 23 -14.73 -20.81 16.98
CA ILE A 23 -13.28 -20.97 17.20
C ILE A 23 -12.93 -20.59 18.64
N LEU A 24 -13.52 -19.52 19.19
CA LEU A 24 -13.30 -19.10 20.56
C LEU A 24 -13.85 -20.12 21.56
N ASP A 25 -15.02 -20.69 21.27
CA ASP A 25 -15.66 -21.71 22.10
C ASP A 25 -14.77 -22.96 22.19
N GLN A 26 -14.26 -23.46 21.05
CA GLN A 26 -13.30 -24.58 21.01
C GLN A 26 -12.00 -24.27 21.76
N ARG A 27 -11.60 -23.00 21.81
CA ARG A 27 -10.40 -22.53 22.49
C ARG A 27 -10.63 -22.28 23.98
N LYS A 28 -11.84 -22.47 24.50
CA LYS A 28 -12.21 -22.11 25.88
C LYS A 28 -11.85 -20.66 26.20
N HIS A 29 -12.15 -19.75 25.27
CA HIS A 29 -11.86 -18.30 25.37
C HIS A 29 -10.38 -17.94 25.64
N ARG A 30 -9.43 -18.84 25.31
CA ARG A 30 -8.00 -18.49 25.40
C ARG A 30 -7.68 -17.32 24.46
N PRO A 31 -6.87 -16.34 24.90
CA PRO A 31 -6.58 -15.13 24.15
C PRO A 31 -6.21 -15.38 22.68
N LEU A 32 -6.81 -14.60 21.80
CA LEU A 32 -6.58 -14.59 20.36
C LEU A 32 -6.20 -13.17 19.94
N VAL A 33 -5.00 -13.03 19.37
CA VAL A 33 -4.52 -11.77 18.81
C VAL A 33 -4.72 -11.81 17.30
N LEU A 34 -5.45 -10.83 16.79
CA LEU A 34 -5.70 -10.59 15.38
C LEU A 34 -4.95 -9.33 14.96
N VAL A 35 -4.23 -9.41 13.84
CA VAL A 35 -3.52 -8.27 13.26
C VAL A 35 -4.00 -8.08 11.83
N ASP A 36 -4.62 -6.94 11.56
CA ASP A 36 -5.15 -6.54 10.25
C ASP A 36 -4.32 -5.41 9.64
N ILE A 37 -3.60 -5.73 8.58
CA ILE A 37 -2.75 -4.76 7.85
C ILE A 37 -3.29 -4.48 6.43
N GLY A 38 -4.53 -4.88 6.16
CA GLY A 38 -5.18 -4.75 4.84
C GLY A 38 -5.86 -3.40 4.62
N VAL A 39 -5.76 -2.86 3.39
CA VAL A 39 -6.54 -1.71 2.92
C VAL A 39 -7.23 -2.11 1.60
N PRO A 40 -8.56 -2.26 1.54
CA PRO A 40 -9.53 -2.12 2.64
C PRO A 40 -9.43 -3.23 3.70
N ARG A 41 -9.92 -2.94 4.92
CA ARG A 41 -9.82 -3.81 6.11
C ARG A 41 -10.41 -5.20 5.86
N ASN A 42 -9.76 -6.25 6.38
CA ASN A 42 -10.15 -7.65 6.17
C ASN A 42 -10.91 -8.27 7.34
N ILE A 43 -10.74 -7.71 8.53
CA ILE A 43 -11.36 -8.15 9.77
C ILE A 43 -12.44 -7.16 10.14
N ASP A 44 -13.63 -7.67 10.42
CA ASP A 44 -14.74 -6.85 10.91
C ASP A 44 -14.34 -6.21 12.25
N PRO A 45 -14.38 -4.86 12.38
CA PRO A 45 -14.04 -4.17 13.63
C PRO A 45 -14.84 -4.65 14.84
N VAL A 46 -16.06 -5.16 14.63
CA VAL A 46 -16.93 -5.66 15.71
C VAL A 46 -16.27 -6.83 16.47
N THR A 47 -15.37 -7.56 15.82
CA THR A 47 -14.64 -8.68 16.46
C THR A 47 -13.74 -8.23 17.61
N ALA A 48 -13.38 -6.95 17.69
CA ALA A 48 -12.61 -6.40 18.81
C ALA A 48 -13.40 -6.39 20.14
N TYR A 49 -14.73 -6.49 20.10
CA TYR A 49 -15.58 -6.51 21.30
C TYR A 49 -15.84 -7.94 21.82
N MET A 50 -15.37 -8.97 21.11
CA MET A 50 -15.53 -10.36 21.54
C MET A 50 -14.58 -10.69 22.70
N ASP A 51 -15.09 -11.43 23.69
CA ASP A 51 -14.27 -11.83 24.84
C ASP A 51 -13.12 -12.76 24.43
N GLY A 52 -11.92 -12.47 24.93
CA GLY A 52 -10.70 -13.16 24.56
C GLY A 52 -10.11 -12.79 23.19
N VAL A 53 -10.60 -11.75 22.52
CA VAL A 53 -10.02 -11.22 21.26
C VAL A 53 -9.32 -9.89 21.49
N SER A 54 -8.16 -9.71 20.87
CA SER A 54 -7.50 -8.41 20.73
C SER A 54 -7.19 -8.18 19.26
N LEU A 55 -7.77 -7.12 18.68
CA LEU A 55 -7.55 -6.72 17.31
C LEU A 55 -6.59 -5.54 17.27
N PHE A 56 -5.57 -5.63 16.42
CA PHE A 56 -4.64 -4.56 16.12
C PHE A 56 -4.65 -4.26 14.63
N ASP A 57 -4.58 -3.00 14.26
CA ASP A 57 -4.44 -2.56 12.87
C ASP A 57 -3.09 -1.88 12.59
N VAL A 58 -2.94 -1.33 11.38
CA VAL A 58 -1.73 -0.61 10.97
C VAL A 58 -1.51 0.69 11.76
N ASP A 59 -2.58 1.34 12.23
CA ASP A 59 -2.51 2.59 13.00
C ASP A 59 -2.06 2.30 14.45
N ASP A 60 -2.46 1.16 15.02
CA ASP A 60 -1.99 0.72 16.34
C ASP A 60 -0.48 0.46 16.39
N LEU A 61 0.11 0.02 15.26
CA LEU A 61 1.56 -0.18 15.14
C LEU A 61 2.32 1.15 15.15
N ASP A 62 1.74 2.22 14.61
CA ASP A 62 2.39 3.55 14.61
C ASP A 62 2.62 4.07 16.04
N ARG A 63 1.76 3.68 17.00
CA ARG A 63 1.91 4.04 18.42
C ARG A 63 3.13 3.40 19.08
N ILE A 64 3.57 2.23 18.60
CA ILE A 64 4.80 1.54 19.04
C ILE A 64 6.02 2.14 18.33
N VAL A 65 5.86 2.55 17.07
CA VAL A 65 6.94 3.12 16.24
C VAL A 65 7.33 4.54 16.68
N ASP A 66 6.49 5.22 17.46
CA ASP A 66 6.77 6.57 17.97
C ASP A 66 8.07 6.67 18.80
N GLU A 67 8.48 5.59 19.45
CA GLU A 67 9.76 5.49 20.17
C GLU A 67 10.98 5.53 19.22
N ASN A 68 10.79 5.25 17.92
CA ASN A 68 11.83 5.24 16.88
C ASN A 68 11.74 6.43 15.89
N ARG A 69 11.00 7.49 16.23
CA ARG A 69 10.83 8.69 15.37
C ARG A 69 12.14 9.29 14.85
N ALA A 70 13.22 9.26 15.65
CA ALA A 70 14.52 9.78 15.24
C ALA A 70 15.14 8.98 14.08
N ALA A 71 15.08 7.65 14.14
CA ALA A 71 15.53 6.77 13.07
C ALA A 71 14.69 6.96 11.80
N ARG A 72 13.35 7.07 11.95
CA ARG A 72 12.42 7.32 10.84
C ARG A 72 12.72 8.65 10.13
N ARG A 73 12.98 9.73 10.87
CA ARG A 73 13.37 11.03 10.30
C ARG A 73 14.71 10.97 9.57
N SER A 74 15.70 10.26 10.12
CA SER A 74 17.01 10.11 9.47
C SER A 74 16.90 9.36 8.14
N ALA A 75 16.18 8.24 8.12
CA ALA A 75 15.93 7.46 6.91
C ALA A 75 15.14 8.25 5.86
N ALA A 76 14.11 8.99 6.28
CA ALA A 76 13.33 9.86 5.39
C ALA A 76 14.23 10.92 4.74
N LYS A 77 15.09 11.60 5.52
CA LYS A 77 16.02 12.62 5.02
C LYS A 77 17.02 12.06 4.00
N GLN A 78 17.49 10.82 4.18
CA GLN A 78 18.35 10.15 3.21
C GLN A 78 17.63 9.87 1.88
N ILE A 79 16.35 9.51 1.94
CA ILE A 79 15.55 9.15 0.76
C ILE A 79 14.99 10.38 0.02
N GLU A 80 14.75 11.50 0.70
CA GLU A 80 14.25 12.74 0.08
C GLU A 80 15.09 13.20 -1.12
N GLY A 81 16.43 13.11 -1.00
CA GLY A 81 17.34 13.45 -2.09
C GLY A 81 17.17 12.52 -3.30
N PHE A 82 16.97 11.22 -3.05
CA PHE A 82 16.73 10.24 -4.09
C PHE A 82 15.40 10.49 -4.81
N ILE A 83 14.32 10.79 -4.06
CA ILE A 83 13.02 11.11 -4.65
C ILE A 83 13.12 12.32 -5.58
N LYS A 84 13.79 13.41 -5.16
CA LYS A 84 14.00 14.59 -6.01
C LYS A 84 14.73 14.24 -7.30
N GLN A 85 15.76 13.40 -7.23
CA GLN A 85 16.48 12.94 -8.41
C GLN A 85 15.58 12.13 -9.36
N GLN A 86 14.73 11.26 -8.82
CA GLN A 86 13.78 10.49 -9.64
C GLN A 86 12.70 11.38 -10.27
N GLN A 87 12.20 12.38 -9.55
CA GLN A 87 11.27 13.37 -10.09
C GLN A 87 11.88 14.14 -11.25
N GLN A 88 13.15 14.57 -11.13
CA GLN A 88 13.85 15.26 -12.20
C GLN A 88 14.01 14.36 -13.44
N LYS A 89 14.47 13.11 -13.24
CA LYS A 89 14.58 12.12 -14.34
C LYS A 89 13.24 11.84 -15.01
N TYR A 90 12.17 11.73 -14.23
CA TYR A 90 10.82 11.53 -14.75
C TYR A 90 10.34 12.75 -15.55
N SER A 91 10.60 13.97 -15.08
CA SER A 91 10.30 15.21 -15.80
C SER A 91 11.06 15.29 -17.13
N GLU A 92 12.36 15.01 -17.12
CA GLU A 92 13.18 14.93 -18.34
C GLU A 92 12.64 13.90 -19.32
N TRP A 93 12.25 12.72 -18.83
CA TRP A 93 11.60 11.70 -19.63
C TRP A 93 10.27 12.19 -20.24
N LEU A 94 9.41 12.85 -19.46
CA LEU A 94 8.18 13.46 -19.99
C LEU A 94 8.46 14.50 -21.08
N HIS A 95 9.48 15.34 -20.91
CA HIS A 95 9.87 16.33 -21.92
C HIS A 95 10.34 15.66 -23.23
N THR A 96 11.03 14.52 -23.15
CA THR A 96 11.42 13.76 -24.37
C THR A 96 10.23 13.17 -25.12
N LEU A 97 9.12 12.82 -24.44
CA LEU A 97 7.89 12.39 -25.10
C LEU A 97 7.27 13.50 -25.97
N GLY A 98 7.41 14.77 -25.59
CA GLY A 98 6.95 15.91 -26.39
C GLY A 98 7.69 16.10 -27.72
N VAL A 99 8.89 15.53 -27.86
CA VAL A 99 9.69 15.59 -29.08
C VAL A 99 9.28 14.52 -30.11
N VAL A 100 8.64 13.42 -29.65
CA VAL A 100 8.19 12.32 -30.51
C VAL A 100 7.13 12.74 -31.55
N PRO A 101 6.09 13.53 -31.20
CA PRO A 101 5.15 14.07 -32.18
C PRO A 101 5.80 15.02 -33.17
N VAL A 102 6.75 15.85 -32.71
CA VAL A 102 7.44 16.86 -33.55
C VAL A 102 8.35 16.17 -34.58
N ILE A 103 9.15 15.19 -34.17
CA ILE A 103 9.98 14.38 -35.08
C ILE A 103 9.09 13.60 -36.05
N SER A 104 7.98 13.03 -35.58
CA SER A 104 7.03 12.31 -36.43
C SER A 104 6.37 13.22 -37.47
N ALA A 105 6.02 14.46 -37.10
CA ALA A 105 5.45 15.46 -37.99
C ALA A 105 6.46 15.94 -39.04
N LEU A 106 7.71 16.20 -38.64
CA LEU A 106 8.82 16.55 -39.53
C LEU A 106 9.09 15.44 -40.55
N ARG A 107 9.19 14.18 -40.11
CA ARG A 107 9.41 13.01 -41.00
C ARG A 107 8.25 12.81 -41.98
N ARG A 108 7.00 13.00 -41.54
CA ARG A 108 5.80 12.89 -42.38
C ARG A 108 5.73 13.98 -43.45
N LYS A 109 6.11 15.21 -43.11
CA LYS A 109 6.18 16.34 -44.07
C LYS A 109 7.27 16.11 -45.13
N HIS A 110 8.44 15.61 -44.70
CA HIS A 110 9.54 15.27 -45.61
C HIS A 110 9.16 14.14 -46.58
N TRP A 111 8.46 13.10 -46.10
CA TRP A 111 8.00 11.99 -46.95
C TRP A 111 6.93 12.40 -47.98
N ARG A 112 6.06 13.37 -47.65
CA ARG A 112 5.09 13.92 -48.61
C ARG A 112 5.77 14.75 -49.70
N SER A 113 6.88 15.41 -49.40
CA SER A 113 7.66 16.18 -50.37
C SER A 113 8.38 15.29 -51.40
N ILE A 114 8.92 14.15 -50.96
CA ILE A 114 9.66 13.21 -51.83
C ILE A 114 8.72 12.37 -52.71
N ARG A 115 7.46 12.16 -52.29
CA ARG A 115 6.48 11.32 -53.03
C ARG A 115 5.65 12.09 -54.07
N ILE A 116 5.92 13.37 -54.30
CA ILE A 116 5.23 14.24 -55.28
C ILE A 116 6.21 14.72 -56.38
N ARG A 117 7.40 14.12 -56.47
CA ARG A 117 8.30 14.19 -57.63
C ARG A 117 8.44 12.80 -58.23
#